data_AF-A0A957ND10-F1
#
_entry.id   AF-A0A957ND10-F1
#
_cell.length_a   1.000
_cell.length_b   1.000
_cell.length_c   1.000
_cell.angle_alpha   90.00
_cell.angle_beta   90.00
_cell.angle_gamma   90.00
#
_symmetry.space_group_name_H-M   'P 1'
#
loop_
_entity.id
_entity.type
_entity.pdbx_description
1 polymer ?
#
loop_
_entity_poly.entity_id
_entity_poly.type
_entity_poly.pdbx_seq_one_letter_code
_entity_poly.pdbx_strand_id
1 'polypeptide(L)'
;MTLKKTIVLLFGMLLMTGCGMAAHTTEPVVEAVNDSQIVRTLGYVESDTNKNGPRYDVGLALPDEWVGRVETRETPNVLYFDYRMEGGETAQLFAIEALSERQWAQQSGSSQTAHDELLHNRETVFVYNVAADPYFAGLARDDYDALVAQLPSVVQSLTVSPAAAP
;
A
#
# COMPACT_ATOMS: atom_id res chain seq x y z
N MET A 1 -48.73 52.26 25.53
CA MET A 1 -49.05 51.42 26.70
C MET A 1 -49.36 50.02 26.17
N THR A 2 -48.68 48.93 26.48
CA THR A 2 -47.69 48.67 27.52
C THR A 2 -46.84 47.47 27.07
N LEU A 3 -45.54 47.68 27.10
CA LEU A 3 -44.45 46.75 26.84
C LEU A 3 -44.44 45.66 27.94
N LYS A 4 -44.48 44.37 27.60
CA LYS A 4 -44.08 43.29 28.53
C LYS A 4 -42.82 42.61 28.01
N LYS A 5 -41.73 42.99 28.68
CA LYS A 5 -40.38 42.43 28.59
C LYS A 5 -40.40 41.03 29.19
N THR A 6 -39.89 40.03 28.47
CA THR A 6 -39.39 38.81 29.09
C THR A 6 -37.96 38.62 28.63
N ILE A 7 -37.07 38.93 29.57
CA ILE A 7 -35.64 38.68 29.56
C ILE A 7 -35.47 37.16 29.54
N VAL A 8 -34.84 36.61 28.49
CA VAL A 8 -34.30 35.25 28.53
C VAL A 8 -32.80 35.35 28.55
N LEU A 9 -32.27 34.70 29.58
CA LEU A 9 -30.94 34.74 30.11
C LEU A 9 -29.88 34.33 29.09
N LEU A 10 -28.82 35.13 29.06
CA LEU A 10 -27.49 34.77 28.62
C LEU A 10 -27.03 33.49 29.34
N PHE A 11 -26.74 32.41 28.61
CA PHE A 11 -25.84 31.38 29.08
C PHE A 11 -24.88 31.03 27.95
N GLY A 12 -23.68 31.60 28.06
CA GLY A 12 -22.56 31.27 27.20
C GLY A 12 -22.19 29.80 27.41
N MET A 13 -22.21 29.05 26.32
CA MET A 13 -21.46 27.80 26.21
C MET A 13 -20.44 27.99 25.10
N LEU A 14 -19.27 28.41 25.55
CA LEU A 14 -18.02 28.43 24.82
C LEU A 14 -17.64 26.97 24.52
N LEU A 15 -18.26 26.38 23.49
CA LEU A 15 -17.75 25.13 22.92
C LEU A 15 -16.53 25.51 22.11
N MET A 16 -15.37 25.47 22.77
CA MET A 16 -14.11 25.30 22.09
C MET A 16 -14.19 23.98 21.31
N THR A 17 -14.63 24.06 20.06
CA THR A 17 -14.26 23.08 19.04
C THR A 17 -12.75 23.17 18.88
N GLY A 18 -12.04 22.51 19.78
CA GLY A 18 -10.65 22.15 19.57
C GLY A 18 -10.62 21.35 18.28
N CYS A 19 -10.17 21.99 17.21
CA CYS A 19 -9.54 21.28 16.12
C CYS A 19 -8.28 20.66 16.71
N GLY A 20 -8.45 19.54 17.41
CA GLY A 20 -7.36 18.66 17.73
C GLY A 20 -6.80 18.23 16.39
N MET A 21 -5.68 18.83 16.00
CA MET A 21 -4.78 18.23 15.02
C MET A 21 -4.30 16.92 15.64
N ALA A 22 -5.11 15.87 15.49
CA ALA A 22 -4.63 14.52 15.59
C ALA A 22 -3.62 14.40 14.45
N ALA A 23 -2.35 14.31 14.81
CA ALA A 23 -1.35 13.78 13.91
C ALA A 23 -1.85 12.39 13.53
N HIS A 24 -2.42 12.27 12.33
CA HIS A 24 -2.85 10.99 11.76
C HIS A 24 -1.60 10.15 11.54
N THR A 25 -1.19 9.40 12.56
CA THR A 25 -0.53 8.11 12.34
C THR A 25 -1.61 7.18 11.82
N THR A 26 -1.99 7.34 10.55
CA THR A 26 -2.91 6.41 9.90
C THR A 26 -2.18 5.08 9.86
N GLU A 27 -2.64 4.11 10.66
CA GLU A 27 -2.14 2.75 10.57
C GLU A 27 -2.31 2.28 9.11
N PRO A 28 -1.34 1.53 8.56
CA PRO A 28 -1.45 1.03 7.20
C PRO A 28 -2.71 0.16 7.09
N VAL A 29 -3.54 0.46 6.09
CA VAL A 29 -4.79 -0.27 5.86
C VAL A 29 -4.43 -1.67 5.34
N VAL A 30 -4.93 -2.70 6.03
CA VAL A 30 -4.78 -4.10 5.64
C VAL A 30 -6.11 -4.59 5.09
N GLU A 31 -6.09 -5.17 3.89
CA GLU A 31 -7.28 -5.66 3.19
C GLU A 31 -7.09 -7.10 2.73
N ALA A 32 -8.05 -7.97 3.03
CA ALA A 32 -8.05 -9.33 2.48
C ALA A 32 -8.28 -9.31 0.96
N VAL A 33 -7.54 -10.15 0.24
CA VAL A 33 -7.77 -10.41 -1.19
C VAL A 33 -8.96 -11.34 -1.32
N ASN A 34 -10.07 -10.81 -1.87
CA ASN A 34 -11.31 -11.56 -2.05
C ASN A 34 -11.59 -11.94 -3.52
N ASP A 35 -10.74 -11.51 -4.45
CA ASP A 35 -10.83 -11.82 -5.88
C ASP A 35 -9.43 -12.10 -6.42
N SER A 36 -9.36 -12.93 -7.46
CA SER A 36 -8.15 -13.21 -8.24
C SER A 36 -7.63 -11.96 -8.95
N GLN A 37 -8.48 -10.97 -9.23
CA GLN A 37 -8.07 -9.69 -9.79
C GLN A 37 -8.07 -8.64 -8.69
N ILE A 38 -6.92 -8.03 -8.46
CA ILE A 38 -6.81 -6.89 -7.56
C ILE A 38 -6.44 -5.64 -8.34
N VAL A 39 -6.96 -4.50 -7.88
CA VAL A 39 -6.55 -3.17 -8.35
C VAL A 39 -6.29 -2.30 -7.13
N ARG A 40 -5.14 -1.62 -7.13
CA ARG A 40 -4.66 -0.76 -6.03
C ARG A 40 -4.04 0.50 -6.61
N THR A 41 -4.13 1.62 -5.90
CA THR A 41 -3.60 2.89 -6.42
C THR A 41 -2.23 3.20 -5.82
N LEU A 42 -1.19 3.13 -6.64
CA LEU A 42 0.20 3.41 -6.24
C LEU A 42 0.77 4.65 -6.93
N GLY A 43 1.72 5.30 -6.27
CA GLY A 43 2.54 6.36 -6.84
C GLY A 43 3.80 6.56 -6.00
N TYR A 44 4.85 7.17 -6.56
CA TYR A 44 6.05 7.42 -5.77
C TYR A 44 5.90 8.65 -4.87
N VAL A 45 6.65 8.67 -3.77
CA VAL A 45 6.85 9.84 -2.93
C VAL A 45 8.35 10.03 -2.74
N GLU A 46 8.87 11.20 -3.11
CA GLU A 46 10.26 11.56 -2.86
C GLU A 46 10.38 12.28 -1.51
N SER A 47 10.86 11.59 -0.48
CA SER A 47 10.88 12.10 0.90
C SER A 47 11.75 13.33 1.11
N ASP A 48 12.82 13.52 0.32
CA ASP A 48 13.75 14.66 0.41
C ASP A 48 13.18 15.95 -0.21
N THR A 49 12.36 15.82 -1.25
CA THR A 49 11.71 16.96 -1.94
C THR A 49 10.25 17.13 -1.56
N ASN A 50 9.67 16.16 -0.84
CA ASN A 50 8.23 16.02 -0.60
C ASN A 50 7.41 16.05 -1.90
N LYS A 51 8.00 15.59 -3.02
CA LYS A 51 7.36 15.54 -4.33
C LYS A 51 6.56 14.23 -4.43
N ASN A 52 5.25 14.35 -4.65
CA ASN A 52 4.41 13.23 -5.02
C ASN A 52 4.45 13.02 -6.54
N GLY A 53 4.63 11.78 -6.97
CA GLY A 53 4.56 11.38 -8.36
C GLY A 53 3.13 11.24 -8.88
N PRO A 54 2.98 10.97 -10.19
CA PRO A 54 1.71 10.52 -10.73
C PRO A 54 1.23 9.25 -10.02
N ARG A 55 -0.09 9.14 -9.82
CA ARG A 55 -0.75 7.96 -9.25
C ARG A 55 -1.28 7.07 -10.38
N TYR A 56 -1.23 5.76 -10.15
CA TYR A 56 -1.67 4.76 -11.10
C TYR A 56 -2.51 3.70 -10.41
N ASP A 57 -3.54 3.24 -11.11
CA ASP A 57 -4.25 2.03 -10.76
C ASP A 57 -3.43 0.85 -11.29
N VAL A 58 -2.89 0.09 -10.35
CA VAL A 58 -2.02 -1.06 -10.54
C VAL A 58 -2.86 -2.32 -10.35
N GLY A 59 -3.02 -3.07 -11.43
CA GLY A 59 -3.76 -4.32 -11.47
C GLY A 59 -2.84 -5.54 -11.48
N LEU A 60 -3.23 -6.59 -10.77
CA LEU A 60 -2.56 -7.90 -10.76
C LEU A 60 -3.59 -9.03 -10.78
N ALA A 61 -3.23 -10.10 -11.50
CA ALA A 61 -3.87 -11.40 -11.42
C ALA A 61 -3.12 -12.28 -10.41
N LEU A 62 -3.80 -12.67 -9.35
CA LEU A 62 -3.33 -13.62 -8.35
C LEU A 62 -3.85 -15.02 -8.66
N PRO A 63 -3.10 -16.08 -8.31
CA PRO A 63 -3.58 -17.45 -8.42
C PRO A 63 -4.82 -17.66 -7.54
N ASP A 64 -5.79 -18.46 -7.99
CA ASP A 64 -7.04 -18.69 -7.27
C ASP A 64 -6.78 -19.25 -5.85
N GLU A 65 -5.72 -20.04 -5.67
CA GLU A 65 -5.30 -20.58 -4.38
C GLU A 65 -4.84 -19.51 -3.37
N TRP A 66 -4.51 -18.29 -3.82
CA TRP A 66 -4.12 -17.17 -2.95
C TRP A 66 -5.32 -16.37 -2.46
N VAL A 67 -6.47 -16.48 -3.13
CA VAL A 67 -7.69 -15.76 -2.75
C VAL A 67 -8.15 -16.22 -1.37
N GLY A 68 -8.38 -15.26 -0.47
CA GLY A 68 -8.69 -15.49 0.94
C GLY A 68 -7.49 -15.89 1.81
N ARG A 69 -6.32 -16.14 1.22
CA ARG A 69 -5.06 -16.45 1.91
C ARG A 69 -4.06 -15.29 1.87
N VAL A 70 -4.20 -14.35 0.95
CA VAL A 70 -3.35 -13.17 0.87
C VAL A 70 -4.11 -11.94 1.36
N GLU A 71 -3.38 -11.06 2.04
CA GLU A 71 -3.79 -9.72 2.41
C GLU A 71 -2.88 -8.71 1.72
N THR A 72 -3.44 -7.57 1.32
CA THR A 72 -2.68 -6.43 0.83
C THR A 72 -2.55 -5.38 1.92
N ARG A 73 -1.36 -4.79 2.03
CA ARG A 73 -1.12 -3.65 2.92
C ARG A 73 -0.45 -2.52 2.14
N GLU A 74 -1.03 -1.33 2.21
CA GLU A 74 -0.53 -0.17 1.46
C GLU A 74 0.28 0.77 2.35
N THR A 75 1.41 1.24 1.82
CA THR A 75 2.10 2.46 2.25
C THR A 75 2.22 3.39 1.03
N PRO A 76 2.59 4.69 1.21
CA PRO A 76 2.43 5.68 0.15
C PRO A 76 2.98 5.31 -1.24
N ASN A 77 4.04 4.50 -1.30
CA ASN A 77 4.69 4.05 -2.53
C ASN A 77 4.89 2.53 -2.63
N VAL A 78 4.35 1.73 -1.70
CA VAL A 78 4.56 0.27 -1.67
C VAL A 78 3.24 -0.45 -1.40
N LEU A 79 2.98 -1.48 -2.20
CA LEU A 79 1.91 -2.46 -1.98
C LEU A 79 2.54 -3.77 -1.52
N TYR A 80 2.35 -4.11 -0.24
CA TYR A 80 2.79 -5.38 0.33
C TYR A 80 1.72 -6.46 0.15
N PHE A 81 2.18 -7.68 -0.10
CA PHE A 81 1.37 -8.89 -0.16
C PHE A 81 1.79 -9.82 0.96
N ASP A 82 0.94 -9.91 1.97
CA ASP A 82 1.17 -10.70 3.17
C ASP A 82 0.34 -12.00 3.07
N TYR A 83 0.99 -13.16 3.15
CA TYR A 83 0.34 -14.47 3.14
C TYR A 83 -0.08 -14.87 4.56
N ARG A 84 -1.34 -15.28 4.73
CA ARG A 84 -1.94 -15.72 5.98
C ARG A 84 -1.78 -17.23 6.15
N MET A 85 -1.11 -17.61 7.23
CA MET A 85 -0.90 -19.00 7.62
C MET A 85 -2.13 -19.57 8.34
N GLU A 86 -2.22 -20.90 8.47
CA GLU A 86 -3.35 -21.57 9.14
C GLU A 86 -3.53 -21.14 10.61
N GLY A 87 -2.44 -20.73 11.27
CA GLY A 87 -2.45 -20.20 12.65
C GLY A 87 -2.94 -18.75 12.78
N GLY A 88 -3.26 -18.08 11.67
CA GLY A 88 -3.66 -16.66 11.63
C GLY A 88 -2.50 -15.66 11.63
N GLU A 89 -1.26 -16.14 11.76
CA GLU A 89 -0.07 -15.33 11.55
C GLU A 89 0.04 -14.94 10.06
N THR A 90 0.60 -13.77 9.79
CA THR A 90 0.83 -13.26 8.44
C THR A 90 2.30 -13.03 8.18
N ALA A 91 2.68 -13.14 6.92
CA ALA A 91 4.05 -13.04 6.50
C ALA A 91 4.18 -12.38 5.13
N GLN A 92 5.11 -11.44 4.99
CA GLN A 92 5.35 -10.80 3.71
C GLN A 92 5.87 -11.83 2.71
N LEU A 93 5.14 -11.99 1.59
CA LEU A 93 5.55 -12.82 0.47
C LEU A 93 6.36 -11.99 -0.53
N PHE A 94 5.78 -10.88 -0.99
CA PHE A 94 6.43 -9.94 -1.91
C PHE A 94 5.83 -8.55 -1.75
N ALA A 95 6.43 -7.56 -2.40
CA ALA A 95 5.86 -6.24 -2.54
C ALA A 95 6.09 -5.67 -3.94
N ILE A 96 5.26 -4.71 -4.31
CA ILE A 96 5.42 -3.88 -5.51
C ILE A 96 5.65 -2.44 -5.05
N GLU A 97 6.73 -1.84 -5.52
CA GLU A 97 7.08 -0.46 -5.23
C GLU A 97 6.91 0.41 -6.48
N ALA A 98 6.40 1.63 -6.28
CA ALA A 98 6.41 2.68 -7.28
C ALA A 98 7.52 3.68 -6.95
N LEU A 99 8.48 3.83 -7.85
CA LEU A 99 9.68 4.65 -7.65
C LEU A 99 9.75 5.75 -8.70
N SER A 100 10.32 6.90 -8.35
CA SER A 100 10.80 7.84 -9.36
C SER A 100 12.04 7.28 -10.07
N GLU A 101 12.38 7.78 -11.25
CA GLU A 101 13.63 7.41 -11.94
C GLU A 101 14.87 7.60 -11.06
N ARG A 102 14.86 8.65 -10.23
CA ARG A 102 15.96 8.95 -9.31
C ARG A 102 16.05 7.93 -8.18
N GLN A 103 14.92 7.55 -7.59
CA GLN A 103 14.85 6.50 -6.56
C GLN A 103 15.31 5.16 -7.14
N TRP A 104 14.85 4.82 -8.35
CA TRP A 104 15.28 3.61 -9.06
C TRP A 104 16.79 3.60 -9.30
N ALA A 105 17.36 4.67 -9.84
CA ALA A 105 18.81 4.76 -10.10
C ALA A 105 19.66 4.61 -8.83
N GLN A 106 19.16 5.08 -7.68
CA GLN A 106 19.83 4.91 -6.38
C GLN A 106 19.76 3.45 -5.90
N GLN A 107 18.61 2.79 -6.07
CA GLN A 107 18.41 1.41 -5.64
C GLN A 107 19.12 0.40 -6.54
N SER A 108 18.99 0.51 -7.86
CA SER A 108 19.58 -0.42 -8.84
C SER A 108 21.11 -0.35 -8.88
N GLY A 109 21.69 0.78 -8.45
CA GLY A 109 23.13 0.93 -8.25
C GLY A 109 23.65 0.31 -6.95
N SER A 110 22.77 -0.10 -6.03
CA SER A 110 23.14 -0.71 -4.74
C SER A 110 23.09 -2.24 -4.83
N SER A 111 24.21 -2.91 -4.58
CA SER A 111 24.37 -4.35 -4.86
C SER A 111 23.70 -5.30 -3.84
N GLN A 112 22.82 -4.82 -2.96
CA GLN A 112 22.41 -5.57 -1.75
C GLN A 112 20.98 -6.13 -1.80
N THR A 113 20.14 -5.68 -2.73
CA THR A 113 18.75 -6.17 -2.85
C THR A 113 18.44 -6.40 -4.32
N ALA A 114 18.03 -7.63 -4.66
CA ALA A 114 17.55 -7.93 -6.01
C ALA A 114 16.18 -7.27 -6.20
N HIS A 115 16.19 -6.10 -6.82
CA HIS A 115 14.99 -5.43 -7.33
C HIS A 115 14.93 -5.70 -8.83
N ASP A 116 13.83 -6.30 -9.27
CA ASP A 116 13.58 -6.51 -10.68
C ASP A 116 12.60 -5.44 -11.17
N GLU A 117 12.99 -4.73 -12.23
CA GLU A 117 12.12 -3.81 -12.94
C GLU A 117 10.98 -4.59 -13.61
N LEU A 118 9.74 -4.25 -13.29
CA LEU A 118 8.55 -4.83 -13.93
C LEU A 118 8.10 -4.00 -15.11
N LEU A 119 7.98 -2.68 -14.89
CA LEU A 119 7.43 -1.76 -15.86
C LEU A 119 7.96 -0.36 -15.58
N HIS A 120 8.35 0.33 -16.65
CA HIS A 120 8.61 1.76 -16.62
C HIS A 120 7.50 2.49 -17.38
N ASN A 121 6.74 3.34 -16.68
CA ASN A 121 5.69 4.16 -17.26
C ASN A 121 5.91 5.65 -16.93
N ARG A 122 6.22 6.45 -17.95
CA ARG A 122 6.53 7.89 -17.82
C ARG A 122 7.64 8.15 -16.81
N GLU A 123 7.31 8.72 -15.65
CA GLU A 123 8.25 9.10 -14.59
C GLU A 123 8.26 8.08 -13.44
N THR A 124 7.64 6.90 -13.61
CA THR A 124 7.46 5.92 -12.55
C THR A 124 7.95 4.55 -12.98
N VAL A 125 8.86 4.01 -12.18
CA VAL A 125 9.40 2.66 -12.31
C VAL A 125 8.69 1.80 -11.27
N PHE A 126 8.03 0.75 -11.74
CA PHE A 126 7.46 -0.28 -10.89
C PHE A 126 8.45 -1.41 -10.76
N VAL A 127 8.79 -1.76 -9.52
CA VAL A 127 9.68 -2.87 -9.20
C VAL A 127 8.94 -3.83 -8.28
N TYR A 128 9.39 -5.08 -8.25
CA TYR A 128 9.00 -5.99 -7.18
C TYR A 128 10.20 -6.48 -6.40
N ASN A 129 9.91 -6.84 -5.16
CA ASN A 129 10.86 -7.46 -4.24
C ASN A 129 10.18 -8.64 -3.56
N VAL A 130 10.86 -9.78 -3.57
CA VAL A 130 10.45 -10.97 -2.83
C VAL A 130 11.07 -10.93 -1.44
N ALA A 131 10.41 -11.48 -0.43
CA ALA A 131 11.03 -11.66 0.87
C ALA A 131 12.35 -12.44 0.72
N ALA A 132 13.37 -12.11 1.52
CA ALA A 132 14.69 -12.70 1.35
C ALA A 132 14.77 -14.15 1.88
N ASP A 133 13.94 -14.50 2.87
CA ASP A 133 14.02 -15.81 3.55
C ASP A 133 12.66 -16.28 4.09
N PRO A 134 12.29 -17.57 3.89
CA PRO A 134 11.12 -18.20 4.52
C PRO A 134 11.09 -18.07 6.05
N TYR A 135 12.25 -18.00 6.70
CA TYR A 135 12.36 -17.82 8.16
C TYR A 135 11.67 -16.53 8.62
N PHE A 136 11.83 -15.43 7.87
CA PHE A 136 11.14 -14.18 8.17
C PHE A 136 9.67 -14.21 7.74
N ALA A 137 9.29 -15.17 6.90
CA ALA A 137 7.93 -15.41 6.50
C ALA A 137 7.19 -16.42 7.40
N GLY A 138 7.81 -17.00 8.42
CA GLY A 138 7.15 -18.00 9.28
C GLY A 138 6.66 -19.27 8.54
N LEU A 139 7.02 -19.43 7.27
CA LEU A 139 6.55 -20.50 6.39
C LEU A 139 7.53 -21.67 6.40
N ALA A 140 7.00 -22.88 6.25
CA ALA A 140 7.85 -24.03 5.92
C ALA A 140 8.55 -23.76 4.58
N ARG A 141 9.80 -24.22 4.45
CA ARG A 141 10.64 -23.94 3.27
C ARG A 141 9.94 -24.34 1.97
N ASP A 142 9.33 -25.53 1.94
CA ASP A 142 8.68 -26.07 0.75
C ASP A 142 7.45 -25.25 0.35
N ASP A 143 6.65 -24.79 1.32
CA ASP A 143 5.48 -23.93 1.07
C ASP A 143 5.91 -22.56 0.54
N TYR A 144 6.96 -22.00 1.12
CA TYR A 144 7.54 -20.74 0.66
C TYR A 144 8.08 -20.86 -0.77
N ASP A 145 8.88 -21.90 -1.06
CA ASP A 145 9.45 -22.12 -2.39
C ASP A 145 8.33 -22.35 -3.43
N ALA A 146 7.24 -23.03 -3.05
CA ALA A 146 6.07 -23.19 -3.91
C ALA A 146 5.36 -21.85 -4.22
N LEU A 147 5.18 -20.98 -3.22
CA LEU A 147 4.60 -19.65 -3.41
C LEU A 147 5.49 -18.77 -4.29
N VAL A 148 6.80 -18.73 -4.00
CA VAL A 148 7.77 -17.94 -4.77
C VAL A 148 7.85 -18.42 -6.22
N ALA A 149 7.73 -19.72 -6.48
CA ALA A 149 7.72 -20.26 -7.84
C ALA A 149 6.53 -19.76 -8.70
N GLN A 150 5.45 -19.29 -8.07
CA GLN A 150 4.29 -18.72 -8.78
C GLN A 150 4.45 -17.22 -9.08
N LEU A 151 5.31 -16.50 -8.32
CA LEU A 151 5.48 -15.06 -8.45
C LEU A 151 5.78 -14.56 -9.87
N PRO A 152 6.61 -15.23 -10.70
CA PRO A 152 6.85 -14.79 -12.07
C PRO A 152 5.57 -14.61 -12.88
N SER A 153 4.59 -15.51 -12.74
CA SER A 153 3.31 -15.39 -13.44
C SER A 153 2.45 -14.25 -12.90
N VAL A 154 2.48 -14.03 -11.58
CA VAL A 154 1.77 -12.93 -10.92
C VAL A 154 2.32 -11.59 -11.39
N VAL A 155 3.63 -11.38 -11.30
CA VAL A 155 4.22 -10.08 -11.65
C VAL A 155 4.17 -9.79 -13.15
N GLN A 156 4.16 -10.82 -14.01
CA GLN A 156 3.94 -10.65 -15.45
C GLN A 156 2.51 -10.21 -15.79
N SER A 157 1.55 -10.41 -14.88
CA SER A 157 0.17 -9.94 -15.05
C SER A 157 -0.02 -8.46 -14.70
N LEU A 158 1.05 -7.77 -14.27
CA LEU A 158 1.00 -6.37 -13.88
C LEU A 158 0.41 -5.51 -15.00
N THR A 159 -0.65 -4.79 -14.67
CA THR A 159 -1.23 -3.75 -15.52
C THR A 159 -1.18 -2.42 -14.79
N VAL A 160 -0.98 -1.34 -15.53
CA VAL A 160 -0.88 0.01 -14.96
C VAL A 160 -1.68 0.96 -15.84
N SER A 161 -2.56 1.73 -15.21
CA SER A 161 -3.33 2.80 -15.87
C SER A 161 -3.31 4.07 -15.02
N PRO A 162 -3.41 5.28 -15.61
CA PRO A 162 -3.48 6.50 -14.82
C PRO A 162 -4.67 6.44 -13.86
N ALA A 163 -4.43 6.69 -12.57
CA ALA A 163 -5.51 6.77 -11.59
C ALA A 163 -6.38 7.99 -11.89
N ALA A 164 -7.67 7.89 -11.60
CA ALA A 164 -8.56 9.05 -11.66
C ALA A 164 -8.03 10.16 -10.73
N ALA A 165 -8.17 11.42 -11.16
CA ALA A 165 -7.89 12.54 -10.27
C ALA A 165 -8.86 12.46 -9.07
N PRO A 166 -8.37 12.68 -7.84
CA PRO A 166 -9.21 12.65 -6.64
C PRO A 166 -10.30 13.72 -6.66
#